data_AF-A0A949ZVL7-F1
#
_entry.id   AF-A0A949ZVL7-F1
#
_cell.length_a   1.000
_cell.length_b   1.000
_cell.length_c   1.000
_cell.angle_alpha   90.00
_cell.angle_beta   90.00
_cell.angle_gamma   90.00
#
_symmetry.space_group_name_H-M   'P 1'
#
loop_
_entity.id
_entity.type
_entity.pdbx_description
1 polymer ?
#
loop_
_entity_poly.entity_id
_entity_poly.type
_entity_poly.pdbx_seq_one_letter_code
_entity_poly.pdbx_strand_id
1 'polypeptide(L)'
;MALDRQSIEKKDFPIGRRGYDPEAVDGHLHALADEIDELKRSARRRSESLAAAASEQVRSIVEAAETSAADIQRQAEDEAREIRAEATHEADATREHATSEARDYVGRVSESTSGMLERIDAMEAELGALIESLRTGSNRLNADLQLLEGNLTSVKNAVVPRPQFEPEQSAPRRPEAAPASAAEPFEERAEVTGAASGEVIADAPSPRAPQARTNGGDDDGARLIALNMALNGTPREETDRYLAENFKLTDRRGLLDEVYSSVEG
;
A
#
# COMPACT_ATOMS: atom_id res chain seq x y z
N MET A 1 40.27 -27.95 55.21
CA MET A 1 40.52 -28.85 56.35
C MET A 1 39.45 -28.60 57.39
N ALA A 2 38.61 -29.58 57.69
CA ALA A 2 37.67 -29.46 58.81
C ALA A 2 38.44 -29.77 60.09
N LEU A 3 38.41 -28.85 61.06
CA LEU A 3 38.96 -29.07 62.40
C LEU A 3 37.96 -29.92 63.17
N ASP A 4 38.23 -31.22 63.29
CA ASP A 4 37.34 -32.16 63.96
C ASP A 4 37.69 -32.24 65.44
N ARG A 5 36.73 -32.58 66.32
CA ARG A 5 36.96 -32.73 67.77
C ARG A 5 38.21 -33.58 68.07
N GLN A 6 38.37 -34.69 67.35
CA GLN A 6 39.49 -35.61 67.48
C GLN A 6 40.84 -35.01 67.04
N SER A 7 40.81 -34.02 66.15
CA SER A 7 41.99 -33.31 65.64
C SER A 7 42.48 -32.24 66.62
N ILE A 8 41.59 -31.72 67.48
CA ILE A 8 41.89 -30.71 68.50
C ILE A 8 42.33 -31.36 69.81
N GLU A 9 41.76 -32.51 70.18
CA GLU A 9 42.11 -33.29 71.38
C GLU A 9 43.41 -34.12 71.22
N LYS A 10 44.08 -34.02 70.06
CA LYS A 10 45.25 -34.83 69.74
C LYS A 10 46.48 -34.36 70.53
N LYS A 11 47.08 -35.25 71.31
CA LYS A 11 48.21 -34.96 72.22
C LYS A 11 49.60 -35.04 71.55
N ASP A 12 49.71 -34.67 70.28
CA ASP A 12 50.94 -34.79 69.47
C ASP A 12 51.90 -33.58 69.65
N PHE A 13 52.00 -33.00 70.85
CA PHE A 13 52.81 -31.80 71.10
C PHE A 13 54.17 -32.16 71.74
N PRO A 14 55.30 -31.68 71.19
CA PRO A 14 56.62 -31.93 71.77
C PRO A 14 56.80 -31.18 73.12
N ILE A 15 57.24 -31.89 74.17
CA ILE A 15 57.38 -31.36 75.54
C ILE A 15 58.82 -30.86 75.76
N GLY A 16 58.99 -29.56 76.01
CA GLY A 16 60.30 -28.92 76.27
C GLY A 16 60.62 -28.74 77.76
N ARG A 17 61.90 -28.46 78.10
CA ARG A 17 62.39 -28.24 79.50
C ARG A 17 61.82 -27.02 80.22
N ARG A 18 61.13 -26.12 79.51
CA ARG A 18 60.24 -25.06 80.02
C ARG A 18 59.05 -25.03 79.07
N GLY A 19 57.85 -25.34 79.56
CA GLY A 19 56.66 -25.52 78.72
C GLY A 19 55.37 -25.23 79.49
N TYR A 20 54.27 -25.20 78.75
CA TYR A 20 52.93 -25.10 79.30
C TYR A 20 52.58 -26.35 80.12
N ASP A 21 51.71 -26.20 81.11
CA ASP A 21 51.19 -27.31 81.90
C ASP A 21 50.30 -28.20 81.01
N PRO A 22 50.67 -29.47 80.78
CA PRO A 22 49.93 -30.38 79.89
C PRO A 22 48.47 -30.58 80.33
N GLU A 23 48.19 -30.63 81.64
CA GLU A 23 46.82 -30.85 82.12
C GLU A 23 45.94 -29.61 81.88
N ALA A 24 46.50 -28.41 82.06
CA ALA A 24 45.81 -27.16 81.76
C ALA A 24 45.54 -27.00 80.25
N VAL A 25 46.49 -27.42 79.41
CA VAL A 25 46.33 -27.40 77.94
C VAL A 25 45.27 -28.41 77.50
N ASP A 26 45.31 -29.64 78.01
CA ASP A 26 44.32 -30.67 77.70
C ASP A 26 42.90 -30.22 78.11
N GLY A 27 42.75 -29.61 79.29
CA GLY A 27 41.49 -29.05 79.75
C GLY A 27 40.97 -27.92 78.86
N HIS A 28 41.87 -27.04 78.39
CA HIS A 28 41.51 -25.96 77.47
C HIS A 28 41.15 -26.47 76.07
N LEU A 29 41.89 -27.45 75.54
CA LEU A 29 41.60 -28.05 74.24
C LEU A 29 40.25 -28.79 74.24
N HIS A 30 39.88 -29.43 75.35
CA HIS A 30 38.57 -30.07 75.49
C HIS A 30 37.43 -29.03 75.51
N ALA A 31 37.60 -27.94 76.27
CA ALA A 31 36.64 -26.83 76.28
C ALA A 31 36.49 -26.18 74.89
N LEU A 32 37.60 -25.98 74.18
CA LEU A 32 37.59 -25.43 72.82
C LEU A 32 36.92 -26.38 71.82
N ALA A 33 37.13 -27.69 71.97
CA ALA A 33 36.50 -28.69 71.12
C ALA A 33 34.97 -28.73 71.33
N ASP A 34 34.50 -28.62 72.57
CA ASP A 34 33.07 -28.52 72.89
C ASP A 34 32.45 -27.21 72.33
N GLU A 35 33.15 -26.08 72.44
CA GLU A 35 32.71 -24.80 71.88
C GLU A 35 32.61 -24.82 70.35
N ILE A 36 33.59 -25.40 69.66
CA ILE A 36 33.57 -25.57 68.20
C ILE A 36 32.45 -26.52 67.76
N ASP A 37 32.22 -27.62 68.49
CA ASP A 37 31.11 -28.53 68.19
C ASP A 37 29.75 -27.86 68.39
N GLU A 38 29.58 -27.01 69.42
CA GLU A 38 28.38 -26.20 69.62
C GLU A 38 28.20 -25.16 68.50
N LEU A 39 29.28 -24.49 68.09
CA LEU A 39 29.25 -23.53 66.98
C LEU A 39 28.87 -24.22 65.66
N LYS A 40 29.40 -25.41 65.39
CA LYS A 40 29.03 -26.21 64.21
C LYS A 40 27.57 -26.65 64.26
N ARG A 41 27.08 -27.11 65.42
CA ARG A 41 25.67 -27.52 65.61
C ARG A 41 24.72 -26.34 65.43
N SER A 42 25.04 -25.17 65.98
CA SER A 42 24.24 -23.95 65.79
C SER A 42 24.31 -23.42 64.35
N ALA A 43 25.45 -23.50 63.67
CA ALA A 43 25.58 -23.15 62.26
C ALA A 43 24.71 -24.06 61.35
N ARG A 44 24.70 -25.38 61.60
CA ARG A 44 23.83 -26.32 60.86
C ARG A 44 22.34 -26.02 61.03
N ARG A 45 21.89 -25.79 62.27
CA ARG A 45 20.49 -25.40 62.54
C ARG A 45 20.10 -24.08 61.85
N ARG A 46 21.01 -23.10 61.83
CA ARG A 46 20.80 -21.84 61.10
C ARG A 46 20.70 -22.07 59.59
N SER A 47 21.56 -22.91 59.00
CA SER A 47 21.46 -23.22 57.57
C SER A 47 20.18 -23.99 57.22
N GLU A 48 19.73 -24.89 58.07
CA GLU A 48 18.46 -25.63 57.89
C GLU A 48 17.26 -24.68 57.93
N SER A 49 17.25 -23.73 58.89
CA SER A 49 16.21 -22.70 58.99
C SER A 49 16.20 -21.76 57.77
N LEU A 50 17.38 -21.35 57.27
CA LEU A 50 17.48 -20.55 56.06
C LEU A 50 17.00 -21.31 54.82
N ALA A 51 17.32 -22.60 54.71
CA ALA A 51 16.85 -23.43 53.60
C ALA A 51 15.33 -23.61 53.62
N ALA A 52 14.73 -23.78 54.81
CA ALA A 52 13.28 -23.84 54.97
C ALA A 52 12.61 -22.52 54.57
N ALA A 53 13.11 -21.39 55.09
CA ALA A 53 12.60 -20.06 54.74
C ALA A 53 12.75 -19.75 53.24
N ALA A 54 13.89 -20.11 52.63
CA ALA A 54 14.10 -19.96 51.20
C ALA A 54 13.14 -20.84 50.38
N SER A 55 12.85 -22.06 50.83
CA SER A 55 11.91 -22.96 50.14
C SER A 55 10.48 -22.44 50.19
N GLU A 56 10.06 -21.88 51.33
CA GLU A 56 8.77 -21.21 51.47
C GLU A 56 8.67 -19.97 50.58
N GLN A 57 9.73 -19.16 50.52
CA GLN A 57 9.80 -17.99 49.66
C GLN A 57 9.70 -18.38 48.17
N VAL A 58 10.42 -19.42 47.74
CA VAL A 58 10.34 -19.92 46.35
C VAL A 58 8.95 -20.45 46.04
N ARG A 59 8.33 -21.20 46.96
CA ARG A 59 6.94 -21.68 46.79
C ARG A 59 5.96 -20.53 46.62
N SER A 60 6.06 -19.48 47.44
CA SER A 60 5.22 -18.29 47.34
C SER A 60 5.39 -17.56 46.01
N ILE A 61 6.63 -17.44 45.51
CA ILE A 61 6.91 -16.82 44.21
C ILE A 61 6.28 -17.63 43.07
N VAL A 62 6.40 -18.96 43.12
CA VAL A 62 5.83 -19.85 42.09
C VAL A 62 4.31 -19.77 42.09
N GLU A 63 3.67 -19.82 43.25
CA GLU A 63 2.20 -19.70 43.36
C GLU A 63 1.69 -18.34 42.84
N ALA A 64 2.41 -17.25 43.16
CA ALA A 64 2.10 -15.93 42.62
C ALA A 64 2.31 -15.87 41.09
N ALA A 65 3.36 -16.51 40.58
CA ALA A 65 3.63 -16.58 39.14
C ALA A 65 2.59 -17.41 38.40
N GLU A 66 2.14 -18.53 38.96
CA GLU A 66 1.08 -19.38 38.40
C GLU A 66 -0.26 -18.64 38.34
N THR A 67 -0.60 -17.92 39.42
CA THR A 67 -1.81 -17.09 39.46
C THR A 67 -1.74 -16.00 38.39
N SER A 68 -0.62 -15.30 38.30
CA SER A 68 -0.39 -14.27 37.28
C SER A 68 -0.45 -14.83 35.86
N ALA A 69 0.13 -16.01 35.62
CA ALA A 69 0.06 -16.66 34.32
C ALA A 69 -1.38 -17.04 33.93
N ALA A 70 -2.17 -17.54 34.89
CA ALA A 70 -3.58 -17.84 34.66
C ALA A 70 -4.41 -16.58 34.37
N ASP A 71 -4.11 -15.47 35.02
CA ASP A 71 -4.75 -14.17 34.76
C ASP A 71 -4.43 -13.67 33.36
N ILE A 72 -3.15 -13.70 32.97
CA ILE A 72 -2.69 -13.31 31.63
C ILE A 72 -3.36 -14.19 30.56
N GLN A 73 -3.46 -15.50 30.78
CA GLN A 73 -4.11 -16.40 29.83
C GLN A 73 -5.60 -16.05 29.67
N ARG A 74 -6.32 -15.83 30.78
CA ARG A 74 -7.74 -15.45 30.72
C ARG A 74 -7.94 -14.14 29.99
N GLN A 75 -7.13 -13.13 30.30
CA GLN A 75 -7.18 -11.83 29.62
C GLN A 75 -6.89 -11.97 28.12
N ALA A 76 -5.85 -12.73 27.75
CA ALA A 76 -5.51 -12.94 26.34
C ALA A 76 -6.63 -13.69 25.58
N GLU A 77 -7.31 -14.65 26.22
CA GLU A 77 -8.44 -15.35 25.62
C GLU A 77 -9.67 -14.44 25.46
N ASP A 78 -9.92 -13.55 26.42
CA ASP A 78 -11.00 -12.56 26.35
C ASP A 78 -10.72 -11.54 25.23
N GLU A 79 -9.52 -10.97 25.17
CA GLU A 79 -9.07 -10.07 24.11
C GLU A 79 -9.14 -10.75 22.72
N ALA A 80 -8.69 -12.00 22.61
CA ALA A 80 -8.77 -12.76 21.36
C ALA A 80 -10.22 -13.08 20.96
N ARG A 81 -11.15 -13.18 21.91
CA ARG A 81 -12.59 -13.31 21.62
C ARG A 81 -13.16 -11.99 21.13
N GLU A 82 -12.80 -10.88 21.77
CA GLU A 82 -13.23 -9.52 21.38
C GLU A 82 -12.74 -9.17 19.97
N ILE A 83 -11.44 -9.33 19.69
CA ILE A 83 -10.85 -9.06 18.37
C ILE A 83 -11.55 -9.90 17.28
N ARG A 84 -11.84 -11.18 17.54
CA ARG A 84 -12.56 -12.03 16.58
C ARG A 84 -13.99 -11.56 16.34
N ALA A 85 -14.69 -11.11 17.39
CA ALA A 85 -16.04 -10.59 17.27
C ALA A 85 -16.05 -9.28 16.46
N GLU A 86 -15.13 -8.37 16.76
CA GLU A 86 -14.97 -7.10 16.04
C GLU A 86 -14.62 -7.34 14.56
N ALA A 87 -13.64 -8.20 14.27
CA ALA A 87 -13.25 -8.52 12.90
C ALA A 87 -14.39 -9.18 12.11
N THR A 88 -15.20 -10.02 12.76
CA THR A 88 -16.38 -10.64 12.10
C THR A 88 -17.43 -9.57 11.79
N HIS A 89 -17.71 -8.68 12.75
CA HIS A 89 -18.65 -7.59 12.56
C HIS A 89 -18.20 -6.62 11.45
N GLU A 90 -16.92 -6.25 11.41
CA GLU A 90 -16.36 -5.39 10.36
C GLU A 90 -16.43 -6.06 8.97
N ALA A 91 -16.09 -7.35 8.90
CA ALA A 91 -16.18 -8.12 7.66
C ALA A 91 -17.63 -8.21 7.14
N ASP A 92 -18.59 -8.41 8.03
CA ASP A 92 -20.01 -8.44 7.67
C ASP A 92 -20.49 -7.07 7.21
N ALA A 93 -20.15 -6.00 7.93
CA ALA A 93 -20.48 -4.62 7.54
C ALA A 93 -19.89 -4.24 6.17
N THR A 94 -18.64 -4.63 5.91
CA THR A 94 -17.98 -4.38 4.62
C THR A 94 -18.66 -5.17 3.50
N ARG A 95 -19.05 -6.42 3.76
CA ARG A 95 -19.78 -7.24 2.78
C ARG A 95 -21.14 -6.62 2.48
N GLU A 96 -21.90 -6.21 3.49
CA GLU A 96 -23.20 -5.56 3.32
C GLU A 96 -23.06 -4.28 2.50
N HIS A 97 -22.11 -3.41 2.84
CA HIS A 97 -21.82 -2.18 2.11
C HIS A 97 -21.50 -2.47 0.64
N ALA A 98 -20.55 -3.36 0.37
CA ALA A 98 -20.16 -3.73 -0.99
C ALA A 98 -21.34 -4.33 -1.79
N THR A 99 -22.19 -5.14 -1.15
CA THR A 99 -23.38 -5.69 -1.82
C THR A 99 -24.44 -4.61 -2.12
N SER A 100 -24.58 -3.61 -1.25
CA SER A 100 -25.46 -2.47 -1.49
C SER A 100 -24.96 -1.64 -2.68
N GLU A 101 -23.69 -1.26 -2.66
CA GLU A 101 -23.08 -0.48 -3.74
C GLU A 101 -23.13 -1.21 -5.09
N ALA A 102 -22.90 -2.52 -5.10
CA ALA A 102 -23.00 -3.33 -6.31
C ALA A 102 -24.43 -3.33 -6.88
N ARG A 103 -25.45 -3.43 -6.03
CA ARG A 103 -26.86 -3.36 -6.45
C ARG A 103 -27.19 -1.98 -7.01
N ASP A 104 -26.75 -0.91 -6.34
CA ASP A 104 -26.98 0.47 -6.79
C ASP A 104 -26.27 0.75 -8.12
N TYR A 105 -25.05 0.24 -8.30
CA TYR A 105 -24.32 0.36 -9.55
C TYR A 105 -25.02 -0.37 -10.69
N VAL A 106 -25.44 -1.62 -10.48
CA VAL A 106 -26.21 -2.39 -11.48
C VAL A 106 -27.53 -1.68 -11.81
N GLY A 107 -28.20 -1.09 -10.82
CA GLY A 107 -29.40 -0.27 -11.03
C GLY A 107 -29.14 0.90 -11.99
N ARG A 108 -28.09 1.69 -11.71
CA ARG A 108 -27.69 2.83 -12.57
C ARG A 108 -27.31 2.40 -13.99
N VAL A 109 -26.59 1.28 -14.13
CA VAL A 109 -26.21 0.75 -15.45
C VAL A 109 -27.45 0.31 -16.24
N SER A 110 -28.40 -0.37 -15.58
CA SER A 110 -29.65 -0.81 -16.19
C SER A 110 -30.49 0.37 -16.65
N GLU A 111 -30.59 1.43 -15.84
CA GLU A 111 -31.32 2.65 -16.17
C GLU A 111 -30.69 3.37 -17.37
N SER A 112 -29.37 3.55 -17.35
CA SER A 112 -28.63 4.16 -18.46
C SER A 112 -28.77 3.38 -19.77
N THR A 113 -28.70 2.04 -19.69
CA THR A 113 -28.87 1.16 -20.85
C THR A 113 -30.28 1.25 -21.41
N SER A 114 -31.30 1.28 -20.54
CA SER A 114 -32.70 1.44 -20.96
C SER A 114 -32.91 2.78 -21.68
N GLY A 115 -32.39 3.88 -21.12
CA GLY A 115 -32.45 5.19 -21.77
C GLY A 115 -31.69 5.25 -23.10
N MET A 116 -30.57 4.52 -23.23
CA MET A 116 -29.86 4.42 -24.50
C MET A 116 -30.66 3.65 -25.56
N LEU A 117 -31.35 2.56 -25.17
CA LEU A 117 -32.24 1.81 -26.06
C LEU A 117 -33.41 2.67 -26.52
N GLU A 118 -34.07 3.38 -25.61
CA GLU A 118 -35.16 4.32 -25.96
C GLU A 118 -34.71 5.38 -26.97
N ARG A 119 -33.47 5.88 -26.81
CA ARG A 119 -32.89 6.84 -27.76
C ARG A 119 -32.57 6.21 -29.11
N ILE A 120 -32.13 4.96 -29.14
CA ILE A 120 -31.90 4.22 -30.39
C ILE A 120 -33.22 4.00 -31.13
N ASP A 121 -34.28 3.61 -30.43
CA ASP A 121 -35.62 3.44 -31.00
C ASP A 121 -36.16 4.76 -31.56
N ALA A 122 -35.93 5.87 -30.86
CA ALA A 122 -36.28 7.21 -31.35
C ALA A 122 -35.49 7.57 -32.62
N MET A 123 -34.18 7.31 -32.66
CA MET A 123 -33.36 7.53 -33.86
C MET A 123 -33.79 6.63 -35.02
N GLU A 124 -34.19 5.38 -34.78
CA GLU A 124 -34.72 4.47 -35.80
C GLU A 124 -36.04 5.02 -36.40
N ALA A 125 -36.94 5.51 -35.56
CA ALA A 125 -38.19 6.13 -36.01
C ALA A 125 -37.94 7.41 -36.85
N GLU A 126 -37.00 8.25 -36.43
CA GLU A 126 -36.59 9.45 -37.18
C GLU A 126 -35.98 9.08 -38.53
N LEU A 127 -35.11 8.07 -38.59
CA LEU A 127 -34.52 7.57 -39.83
C LEU A 127 -35.59 6.99 -40.77
N GLY A 128 -36.57 6.25 -40.24
CA GLY A 128 -37.71 5.75 -41.00
C GLY A 128 -38.54 6.88 -41.63
N ALA A 129 -38.81 7.93 -40.85
CA ALA A 129 -39.52 9.12 -41.36
C ALA A 129 -38.71 9.86 -42.44
N LEU A 130 -37.39 9.98 -42.26
CA LEU A 130 -36.48 10.54 -43.26
C LEU A 130 -36.49 9.75 -44.57
N ILE A 131 -36.43 8.41 -44.50
CA ILE A 131 -36.48 7.54 -45.68
C ILE A 131 -37.82 7.69 -46.43
N GLU A 132 -38.95 7.73 -45.71
CA GLU A 132 -40.25 7.88 -46.36
C GLU A 132 -40.41 9.26 -47.00
N SER A 133 -39.89 10.31 -46.35
CA SER A 133 -39.85 11.66 -46.92
C SER A 133 -38.99 11.71 -48.19
N LEU A 134 -37.85 11.02 -48.21
CA LEU A 134 -36.95 10.94 -49.36
C LEU A 134 -37.62 10.19 -50.51
N ARG A 135 -38.29 9.06 -50.24
CA ARG A 135 -39.04 8.30 -51.25
C ARG A 135 -40.15 9.13 -51.88
N THR A 136 -40.92 9.83 -51.04
CA THR A 136 -41.98 10.73 -51.51
C THR A 136 -41.40 11.87 -52.35
N GLY A 137 -40.28 12.46 -51.91
CA GLY A 137 -39.53 13.46 -52.64
C GLY A 137 -39.03 12.97 -54.00
N SER A 138 -38.44 11.77 -54.06
CA SER A 138 -37.99 11.16 -55.31
C SER A 138 -39.13 10.87 -56.29
N ASN A 139 -40.27 10.36 -55.81
CA ASN A 139 -41.45 10.13 -56.66
C ASN A 139 -42.00 11.43 -57.24
N ARG A 140 -42.04 12.49 -56.43
CA ARG A 140 -42.45 13.82 -56.88
C ARG A 140 -41.47 14.41 -57.91
N LEU A 141 -40.18 14.36 -57.63
CA LEU A 141 -39.14 14.80 -58.58
C LEU A 141 -39.23 14.04 -59.91
N ASN A 142 -39.50 12.73 -59.87
CA ASN A 142 -39.68 11.93 -61.08
C ASN A 142 -40.91 12.39 -61.88
N ALA A 143 -42.04 12.68 -61.22
CA ALA A 143 -43.22 13.24 -61.87
C ALA A 143 -42.95 14.62 -62.48
N ASP A 144 -42.25 15.50 -61.74
CA ASP A 144 -41.88 16.83 -62.21
C ASP A 144 -40.96 16.77 -63.44
N LEU A 145 -40.02 15.83 -63.47
CA LEU A 145 -39.15 15.58 -64.63
C LEU A 145 -39.93 15.08 -65.85
N GLN A 146 -40.89 14.16 -65.67
CA GLN A 146 -41.76 13.70 -66.76
C GLN A 146 -42.62 14.82 -67.35
N LEU A 147 -43.14 15.72 -66.50
CA LEU A 147 -43.86 16.91 -66.96
C LEU A 147 -42.96 17.84 -67.75
N LEU A 148 -41.72 18.07 -67.27
CA LEU A 148 -40.74 18.89 -67.97
C LEU A 148 -40.35 18.29 -69.34
N GLU A 149 -40.14 16.97 -69.41
CA GLU A 149 -39.85 16.26 -70.66
C GLU A 149 -41.00 16.36 -71.66
N GLY A 150 -42.25 16.21 -71.19
CA GLY A 150 -43.44 16.41 -72.01
C GLY A 150 -43.54 17.83 -72.56
N ASN A 151 -43.31 18.84 -71.72
CA ASN A 151 -43.28 20.25 -72.12
C ASN A 151 -42.16 20.53 -73.13
N LEU A 152 -40.95 20.01 -72.90
CA LEU A 152 -39.82 20.14 -73.82
C LEU A 152 -40.10 19.48 -75.17
N THR A 153 -40.75 18.32 -75.19
CA THR A 153 -41.16 17.64 -76.42
C THR A 153 -42.20 18.46 -77.17
N SER A 154 -43.16 19.05 -76.46
CA SER A 154 -44.13 19.98 -77.05
C SER A 154 -43.45 21.21 -77.65
N VAL A 155 -42.50 21.83 -76.93
CA VAL A 155 -41.71 22.96 -77.44
C VAL A 155 -40.88 22.54 -78.66
N LYS A 156 -40.20 21.40 -78.60
CA LYS A 156 -39.42 20.84 -79.72
C LYS A 156 -40.28 20.62 -80.97
N ASN A 157 -41.50 20.13 -80.81
CA ASN A 157 -42.43 19.91 -81.92
C ASN A 157 -43.03 21.23 -82.45
N ALA A 158 -43.18 22.24 -81.60
CA ALA A 158 -43.60 23.59 -82.00
C ALA A 158 -42.48 24.39 -82.69
N VAL A 159 -41.21 24.00 -82.49
CA VAL A 159 -40.05 24.58 -83.16
C VAL A 159 -39.87 23.92 -84.54
N VAL A 160 -40.19 24.67 -85.60
CA VAL A 160 -39.84 24.31 -86.98
C VAL A 160 -38.31 24.22 -87.11
N PRO A 161 -37.73 23.18 -87.74
CA PRO A 161 -36.29 23.05 -87.85
C PRO A 161 -35.71 24.22 -88.65
N ARG A 162 -34.94 25.07 -87.97
CA ARG A 162 -34.07 26.06 -88.61
C ARG A 162 -32.79 25.35 -89.04
N PRO A 163 -32.23 25.63 -90.23
CA PRO A 163 -31.01 24.97 -90.71
C PRO A 163 -29.85 25.17 -89.71
N GLN A 164 -29.09 24.10 -89.56
CA GLN A 164 -27.96 23.93 -88.64
C GLN A 164 -26.90 24.99 -88.92
N PHE A 165 -26.44 25.68 -87.88
CA PHE A 165 -25.22 26.48 -87.93
C PHE A 165 -24.04 25.54 -87.70
N GLU A 166 -23.10 25.55 -88.65
CA GLU A 166 -21.82 24.86 -88.56
C GLU A 166 -21.06 25.27 -87.29
N PRO A 167 -20.44 24.33 -86.57
CA PRO A 167 -19.55 24.66 -85.47
C PRO A 167 -18.25 25.27 -86.03
N GLU A 168 -17.97 26.51 -85.65
CA GLU A 168 -16.65 27.11 -85.88
C GLU A 168 -15.58 26.29 -85.15
N GLN A 169 -14.64 25.79 -85.95
CA GLN A 169 -13.40 25.15 -85.53
C GLN A 169 -12.68 26.01 -84.48
N SER A 170 -12.57 25.49 -83.26
CA SER A 170 -11.61 25.98 -82.28
C SER A 170 -10.20 25.59 -82.72
N ALA A 171 -9.44 26.58 -83.19
CA ALA A 171 -8.02 26.46 -83.48
C ALA A 171 -7.22 26.08 -82.21
N PRO A 172 -6.13 25.31 -82.33
CA PRO A 172 -5.36 24.79 -81.20
C PRO A 172 -4.57 25.91 -80.50
N ARG A 173 -4.82 26.11 -79.20
CA ARG A 173 -3.91 26.91 -78.35
C ARG A 173 -2.66 26.10 -78.04
N ARG A 174 -1.53 26.68 -78.43
CA ARG A 174 -0.15 26.30 -78.17
C ARG A 174 0.15 26.24 -76.66
N PRO A 175 1.02 25.33 -76.18
CA PRO A 175 1.37 25.23 -74.77
C PRO A 175 2.26 26.42 -74.36
N GLU A 176 1.80 27.19 -73.38
CA GLU A 176 2.59 28.25 -72.75
C GLU A 176 3.15 27.73 -71.42
N ALA A 177 4.45 27.94 -71.27
CA ALA A 177 5.30 27.42 -70.23
C ALA A 177 5.03 28.05 -68.86
N ALA A 178 5.37 27.29 -67.82
CA ALA A 178 5.47 27.72 -66.44
C ALA A 178 6.40 28.94 -66.26
N PRO A 179 6.19 29.70 -65.18
CA PRO A 179 7.31 30.18 -64.38
C PRO A 179 7.35 29.44 -63.04
N ALA A 180 8.45 28.69 -62.86
CA ALA A 180 9.02 28.43 -61.55
C ALA A 180 9.67 29.73 -61.03
N SER A 181 9.39 30.11 -59.79
CA SER A 181 10.25 30.92 -58.91
C SER A 181 9.63 30.90 -57.51
N ALA A 182 10.12 30.06 -56.59
CA ALA A 182 11.31 30.23 -55.75
C ALA A 182 11.01 30.95 -54.42
N ALA A 183 10.99 30.18 -53.33
CA ALA A 183 11.62 30.49 -52.04
C ALA A 183 11.46 29.29 -51.10
N GLU A 184 12.53 28.53 -50.91
CA GLU A 184 12.79 27.76 -49.67
C GLU A 184 13.17 28.74 -48.53
N PRO A 185 13.68 28.31 -47.36
CA PRO A 185 13.48 27.10 -46.55
C PRO A 185 13.02 27.50 -45.13
N PHE A 186 12.49 26.58 -44.31
CA PHE A 186 12.56 26.78 -42.85
C PHE A 186 12.50 25.42 -42.11
N GLU A 187 13.67 24.88 -41.80
CA GLU A 187 13.89 24.17 -40.54
C GLU A 187 13.91 25.23 -39.43
N GLU A 188 13.08 25.08 -38.39
CA GLU A 188 13.39 25.68 -37.10
C GLU A 188 12.90 24.78 -35.97
N ARG A 189 13.89 24.18 -35.29
CA ARG A 189 13.82 23.80 -33.88
C ARG A 189 13.71 25.09 -33.05
N ALA A 190 12.82 25.10 -32.06
CA ALA A 190 13.00 25.69 -30.71
C ALA A 190 11.65 25.53 -29.96
N GLU A 191 11.55 24.79 -28.86
CA GLU A 191 11.77 25.30 -27.49
C GLU A 191 11.34 26.76 -27.29
N VAL A 192 10.28 27.04 -26.52
CA VAL A 192 10.16 28.20 -25.61
C VAL A 192 9.02 27.94 -24.58
N THR A 193 9.46 27.62 -23.37
CA THR A 193 9.05 28.18 -22.06
C THR A 193 7.78 29.03 -21.93
N GLY A 194 6.93 28.66 -20.96
CA GLY A 194 6.62 29.45 -19.75
C GLY A 194 5.74 30.72 -19.83
N ALA A 195 4.63 30.71 -19.07
CA ALA A 195 4.06 31.78 -18.20
C ALA A 195 2.52 31.64 -18.14
N ALA A 196 1.92 31.21 -17.02
CA ALA A 196 1.68 31.94 -15.77
C ALA A 196 0.48 32.91 -15.81
N SER A 197 -0.57 32.54 -15.07
CA SER A 197 -1.55 33.36 -14.31
C SER A 197 -2.34 32.34 -13.47
N GLY A 198 -2.29 32.27 -12.13
CA GLY A 198 -2.31 33.33 -11.12
C GLY A 198 -3.75 33.47 -10.61
N GLU A 199 -4.18 32.63 -9.65
CA GLU A 199 -4.59 33.01 -8.26
C GLU A 199 -6.05 33.53 -8.16
N VAL A 200 -6.98 33.17 -7.26
CA VAL A 200 -7.13 32.42 -5.98
C VAL A 200 -8.66 32.11 -5.89
N ILE A 201 -9.20 31.06 -5.25
CA ILE A 201 -9.69 30.98 -3.85
C ILE A 201 -10.31 29.58 -3.63
N ALA A 202 -9.89 28.91 -2.54
CA ALA A 202 -10.55 27.91 -1.67
C ALA A 202 -11.62 26.93 -2.23
N ASP A 203 -11.31 25.62 -2.22
CA ASP A 203 -11.76 24.69 -1.17
C ASP A 203 -10.97 23.38 -1.30
N ALA A 204 -10.45 22.86 -0.20
CA ALA A 204 -9.53 21.73 -0.18
C ALA A 204 -10.26 20.46 0.26
N PRO A 205 -10.26 19.37 -0.54
CA PRO A 205 -10.34 18.03 0.02
C PRO A 205 -8.91 17.55 0.28
N SER A 206 -8.50 17.52 1.55
CA SER A 206 -7.34 16.76 1.98
C SER A 206 -7.47 15.31 1.51
N PRO A 207 -6.48 14.72 0.81
CA PRO A 207 -6.40 13.28 0.72
C PRO A 207 -5.95 12.77 2.09
N ARG A 208 -6.92 12.29 2.89
CA ARG A 208 -6.62 11.43 4.03
C ARG A 208 -5.90 10.20 3.48
N ALA A 209 -4.58 10.16 3.72
CA ALA A 209 -3.80 8.94 3.60
C ALA A 209 -4.44 7.84 4.47
N PRO A 210 -4.50 6.58 3.99
CA PRO A 210 -4.92 5.48 4.82
C PRO A 210 -3.90 5.31 5.95
N GLN A 211 -4.38 5.45 7.19
CA GLN A 211 -3.61 5.07 8.38
C GLN A 211 -3.51 3.55 8.43
N ALA A 212 -2.53 2.97 7.73
CA ALA A 212 -2.14 1.58 7.94
C ALA A 212 -1.14 1.52 9.09
N ARG A 213 -1.66 1.38 10.31
CA ARG A 213 -0.87 0.89 11.44
C ARG A 213 -0.71 -0.63 11.24
N THR A 214 0.37 -1.06 10.60
CA THR A 214 0.78 -2.46 10.57
C THR A 214 2.27 -2.55 10.89
N ASN A 215 2.60 -2.61 12.19
CA ASN A 215 3.94 -2.95 12.64
C ASN A 215 4.23 -4.41 12.21
N GLY A 216 4.93 -4.58 11.09
CA GLY A 216 5.34 -5.90 10.60
C GLY A 216 5.86 -5.95 9.14
N GLY A 217 5.81 -4.86 8.37
CA GLY A 217 6.27 -4.88 6.97
C GLY A 217 6.55 -3.51 6.35
N ASP A 218 6.92 -2.50 7.16
CA ASP A 218 7.14 -1.12 6.70
C ASP A 218 8.32 -1.00 5.71
N ASP A 219 9.28 -1.92 5.76
CA ASP A 219 10.46 -1.92 4.88
C ASP A 219 10.09 -2.30 3.42
N ASP A 220 9.18 -3.26 3.21
CA ASP A 220 8.73 -3.67 1.88
C ASP A 220 7.82 -2.61 1.24
N GLY A 221 6.96 -1.98 2.04
CA GLY A 221 6.13 -0.86 1.61
C GLY A 221 6.97 0.36 1.21
N ALA A 222 7.99 0.70 2.02
CA ALA A 222 8.93 1.76 1.70
C ALA A 222 9.73 1.48 0.43
N ARG A 223 10.13 0.23 0.18
CA ARG A 223 10.84 -0.18 -1.04
C ARG A 223 10.00 0.06 -2.29
N LEU A 224 8.72 -0.31 -2.27
CA LEU A 224 7.82 -0.09 -3.41
C LEU A 224 7.61 1.40 -3.71
N ILE A 225 7.43 2.22 -2.67
CA ILE A 225 7.29 3.67 -2.82
C ILE A 225 8.59 4.27 -3.37
N ALA A 226 9.75 3.89 -2.82
CA ALA A 226 11.05 4.36 -3.27
C ALA A 226 11.32 4.01 -4.73
N LEU A 227 10.96 2.78 -5.15
CA LEU A 227 11.08 2.33 -6.53
C LEU A 227 10.20 3.14 -7.47
N ASN A 228 8.94 3.38 -7.09
CA ASN A 228 8.03 4.20 -7.88
C ASN A 228 8.53 5.65 -8.01
N MET A 229 9.07 6.24 -6.93
CA MET A 229 9.65 7.59 -6.97
C MET A 229 10.90 7.66 -7.86
N ALA A 230 11.77 6.65 -7.80
CA ALA A 230 12.95 6.54 -8.67
C ALA A 230 12.58 6.40 -10.15
N LEU A 231 11.59 5.57 -10.49
CA LEU A 231 11.07 5.41 -11.86
C LEU A 231 10.46 6.70 -12.42
N ASN A 232 9.88 7.54 -11.57
CA ASN A 232 9.34 8.85 -11.94
C ASN A 232 10.41 9.95 -11.99
N GLY A 233 11.70 9.61 -11.83
CA GLY A 233 12.82 10.55 -11.93
C GLY A 233 13.01 11.45 -10.69
N THR A 234 12.44 11.06 -9.55
CA THR A 234 12.61 11.81 -8.30
C THR A 234 14.05 11.64 -7.79
N PRO A 235 14.74 12.70 -7.36
CA PRO A 235 16.10 12.60 -6.87
C PRO A 235 16.18 11.84 -5.53
N ARG A 236 17.31 11.16 -5.32
CA ARG A 236 17.53 10.27 -4.18
C ARG A 236 17.29 10.95 -2.83
N GLU A 237 17.69 12.21 -2.70
CA GLU A 237 17.59 12.99 -1.47
C GLU A 237 16.13 13.33 -1.11
N GLU A 238 15.26 13.47 -2.11
CA GLU A 238 13.85 13.76 -1.93
C GLU A 238 13.08 12.49 -1.53
N THR A 239 13.42 11.35 -2.14
CA THR A 239 12.94 10.03 -1.71
C THR A 239 13.39 9.71 -0.28
N ASP A 240 14.64 10.02 0.09
CA ASP A 240 15.14 9.84 1.46
C ASP A 240 14.33 10.63 2.49
N ARG A 241 14.02 11.90 2.17
CA ARG A 241 13.20 12.76 3.04
C ARG A 241 11.79 12.22 3.19
N TYR A 242 11.17 11.80 2.08
CA TYR A 242 9.83 11.23 2.09
C TYR A 242 9.75 9.95 2.95
N LEU A 243 10.74 9.07 2.84
CA LEU A 243 10.81 7.85 3.64
C LEU A 243 11.05 8.14 5.13
N ALA A 244 11.82 9.18 5.47
CA ALA A 244 12.04 9.58 6.87
C ALA A 244 10.76 10.05 7.57
N GLU A 245 9.89 10.73 6.83
CA GLU A 245 8.66 11.33 7.37
C GLU A 245 7.52 10.32 7.47
N ASN A 246 7.50 9.32 6.58
CA ASN A 246 6.36 8.41 6.43
C ASN A 246 6.62 6.97 6.93
N PHE A 247 7.88 6.55 7.08
CA PHE A 247 8.23 5.17 7.43
C PHE A 247 9.28 5.08 8.55
N LYS A 248 9.18 4.05 9.39
CA LYS A 248 10.16 3.77 10.46
C LYS A 248 11.14 2.68 10.00
N LEU A 249 12.11 3.08 9.17
CA LEU A 249 13.08 2.15 8.56
C LEU A 249 14.34 1.99 9.41
N THR A 250 14.80 0.75 9.57
CA THR A 250 16.06 0.44 10.29
C THR A 250 17.29 0.74 9.44
N ASP A 251 17.23 0.46 8.13
CA ASP A 251 18.30 0.77 7.17
C ASP A 251 17.76 1.45 5.89
N ARG A 252 17.44 2.74 6.05
CA ARG A 252 16.95 3.58 4.95
C ARG A 252 18.00 3.81 3.84
N ARG A 253 19.29 3.90 4.21
CA ARG A 253 20.36 4.19 3.24
C ARG A 253 20.62 2.99 2.34
N GLY A 254 20.70 1.78 2.91
CA GLY A 254 20.87 0.54 2.16
C GLY A 254 19.73 0.28 1.18
N LEU A 255 18.48 0.54 1.59
CA LEU A 255 17.31 0.41 0.73
C LEU A 255 17.37 1.37 -0.48
N LEU A 256 17.76 2.63 -0.27
CA LEU A 256 17.89 3.60 -1.36
C LEU A 256 19.03 3.24 -2.31
N ASP A 257 20.17 2.75 -1.80
CA ASP A 257 21.28 2.31 -2.64
C ASP A 257 20.84 1.13 -3.54
N GLU A 258 20.08 0.17 -3.01
CA GLU A 258 19.56 -0.97 -3.78
C GLU A 258 18.57 -0.53 -4.87
N VAL A 259 17.63 0.35 -4.54
CA VAL A 259 16.59 0.82 -5.48
C VAL A 259 17.19 1.66 -6.61
N TYR A 260 18.05 2.64 -6.30
CA TYR A 260 18.64 3.48 -7.35
C TYR A 260 19.66 2.71 -8.20
N SER A 261 20.41 1.77 -7.62
CA SER A 261 21.27 0.86 -8.40
C SER A 261 20.46 -0.03 -9.35
N SER A 262 19.22 -0.40 -9.00
CA SER A 262 18.34 -1.21 -9.86
C SER A 262 17.72 -0.45 -11.03
N VAL A 263 17.65 0.88 -10.94
CA VAL A 263 17.07 1.76 -11.97
C VAL A 263 18.16 2.33 -12.90
N GLU A 264 19.38 2.52 -12.40
CA GLU A 264 20.53 3.01 -13.18
C GLU A 264 21.36 1.91 -13.86
N GLY A 265 21.14 0.64 -13.51
CA GLY A 265 21.80 -0.54 -14.09
C GLY A 265 21.09 -1.08 -15.32
#